data_AF-A0A533ZTF5-F1
#
_entry.id   AF-A0A533ZTF5-F1
#
_cell.length_a   1.000
_cell.length_b   1.000
_cell.length_c   1.000
_cell.angle_alpha   90.00
_cell.angle_beta   90.00
_cell.angle_gamma   90.00
#
_symmetry.space_group_name_H-M   'P 1'
#
loop_
_entity.id
_entity.type
_entity.pdbx_description
1 polymer ?
#
loop_
_entity_poly.entity_id
_entity_poly.type
_entity_poly.pdbx_seq_one_letter_code
_entity_poly.pdbx_strand_id
1 'polypeptide(L)' 'RAKRKQEALAGLKRWKARHPKAAKYLEPADVLVDSMRGRSSTWTRIRVNLQHVPPRLRPRQERLDPDEKTLSSW' A
#
# COMPACT_ATOMS: atom_id res chain seq x y z
N ARG A 1 -1.06 6.55 -0.99
CA ARG A 1 -0.90 7.27 0.27
C ARG A 1 -2.22 7.94 0.55
N ALA A 2 -2.62 7.98 1.80
CA ALA A 2 -3.84 8.62 2.24
C ALA A 2 -3.58 9.43 3.50
N LYS A 3 -4.31 10.51 3.71
CA LYS A 3 -4.26 11.29 4.95
C LYS A 3 -4.79 10.47 6.14
N ARG A 4 -5.75 9.57 5.86
CA ARG A 4 -6.35 8.68 6.86
C ARG A 4 -5.80 7.26 6.74
N LYS A 5 -5.39 6.67 7.87
CA LYS A 5 -4.94 5.27 7.96
C LYS A 5 -5.97 4.28 7.41
N GLN A 6 -7.26 4.53 7.65
CA GLN A 6 -8.36 3.70 7.18
C GLN A 6 -8.43 3.62 5.65
N GLU A 7 -8.22 4.76 4.97
CA GLU A 7 -8.24 4.82 3.51
C GLU A 7 -7.03 4.11 2.91
N ALA A 8 -5.86 4.23 3.55
CA ALA A 8 -4.69 3.46 3.14
C ALA A 8 -4.95 1.95 3.27
N LEU A 9 -5.57 1.49 4.37
CA LEU A 9 -5.96 0.09 4.57
C LEU A 9 -7.02 -0.37 3.57
N ALA A 10 -7.94 0.50 3.19
CA ALA A 10 -8.92 0.20 2.12
C ALA A 10 -8.22 -0.01 0.77
N GLY A 11 -7.17 0.77 0.48
CA GLY A 11 -6.30 0.56 -0.67
C GLY A 11 -5.64 -0.82 -0.70
N LEU A 12 -5.12 -1.27 0.44
CA LEU A 12 -4.58 -2.63 0.58
C LEU A 12 -5.65 -3.71 0.33
N LYS A 13 -6.87 -3.52 0.85
CA LYS A 13 -7.98 -4.46 0.60
C LYS A 13 -8.30 -4.55 -0.89
N ARG A 14 -8.37 -3.42 -1.60
CA ARG A 14 -8.57 -3.39 -3.07
C ARG A 14 -7.43 -4.08 -3.82
N TRP A 15 -6.19 -3.88 -3.39
CA TRP A 15 -5.03 -4.56 -3.98
C TRP A 15 -5.11 -6.09 -3.79
N LYS A 16 -5.48 -6.56 -2.58
CA LYS A 16 -5.65 -7.99 -2.31
C LYS A 16 -6.77 -8.62 -3.15
N ALA A 17 -7.86 -7.87 -3.37
CA ALA A 17 -8.96 -8.31 -4.23
C ALA A 17 -8.54 -8.40 -5.71
N ARG A 18 -7.69 -7.49 -6.20
CA ARG A 18 -7.14 -7.52 -7.57
C ARG A 18 -6.09 -8.62 -7.77
N HIS A 19 -5.31 -8.91 -6.73
CA HIS A 19 -4.21 -9.89 -6.77
C HIS A 19 -4.39 -11.03 -5.76
N PRO A 20 -5.45 -11.83 -5.86
CA PRO A 20 -5.74 -12.87 -4.86
C PRO A 20 -4.65 -13.94 -4.83
N LYS A 21 -3.99 -14.22 -5.96
CA LYS A 21 -2.88 -15.19 -6.05
C LYS A 21 -1.66 -14.72 -5.28
N ALA A 22 -1.29 -13.44 -5.39
CA ALA A 22 -0.17 -12.88 -4.63
C ALA A 22 -0.52 -12.71 -3.14
N ALA A 23 -1.75 -12.27 -2.86
CA ALA A 23 -2.23 -12.05 -1.49
C ALA A 23 -2.23 -13.32 -0.62
N LYS A 24 -2.34 -14.52 -1.23
CA LYS A 24 -2.24 -15.81 -0.54
C LYS A 24 -0.85 -16.10 0.05
N TYR A 25 0.20 -15.51 -0.53
CA TYR A 25 1.58 -15.69 -0.07
C TYR A 25 2.05 -14.52 0.80
N LEU A 26 1.21 -13.51 1.02
CA LEU A 26 1.58 -12.39 1.89
C LEU A 26 1.42 -12.77 3.35
N GLU A 27 2.48 -12.56 4.09
CA GLU A 27 2.46 -12.62 5.53
C GLU A 27 2.10 -11.24 6.12
N PRO A 28 1.66 -11.17 7.39
CA PRO A 28 1.46 -9.89 8.07
C PRO A 28 2.72 -9.00 8.05
N ALA A 29 3.91 -9.61 8.10
CA ALA A 29 5.19 -8.91 8.03
C ALA A 29 5.48 -8.26 6.66
N ASP A 30 4.88 -8.77 5.58
CA ASP A 30 5.05 -8.20 4.24
C ASP A 30 4.24 -6.91 4.03
N VAL A 31 3.30 -6.61 4.93
CA VAL A 31 2.47 -5.41 4.87
C VAL A 31 3.08 -4.34 5.77
N LEU A 32 3.80 -3.42 5.15
CA LEU A 32 4.45 -2.31 5.85
C LEU A 32 3.52 -1.10 5.85
N VAL A 33 3.18 -0.60 7.04
CA VAL A 33 2.33 0.59 7.22
C VAL A 33 3.21 1.75 7.65
N ASP A 34 3.68 2.53 6.69
CA ASP A 34 4.48 3.73 6.93
C ASP A 34 3.56 4.89 7.31
N SER A 35 3.70 5.37 8.55
CA SER A 35 3.04 6.60 9.01
C SER A 35 4.07 7.73 8.99
N MET A 36 3.97 8.62 8.02
CA MET A 36 4.86 9.77 7.85
C MET A 36 4.16 11.03 8.34
N ARG A 37 4.83 11.84 9.14
CA ARG A 37 4.32 13.13 9.61
C ARG A 37 4.86 14.24 8.71
N GLY A 38 3.97 14.89 7.95
CA GLY A 38 4.29 16.13 7.24
C GLY A 38 4.12 17.35 8.14
N ARG A 39 4.39 18.54 7.59
CA ARG A 39 4.34 19.83 8.31
C ARG A 39 3.00 20.06 9.03
N SER A 40 1.88 19.74 8.38
CA SER A 40 0.52 20.01 8.88
C SER A 40 -0.39 18.78 8.89
N SER A 41 0.06 17.63 8.41
CA SER A 41 -0.78 16.43 8.26
C SER A 41 0.05 15.17 8.32
N THR A 42 -0.50 14.13 8.95
CA THR A 42 0.02 12.77 8.86
C THR A 42 -0.47 12.11 7.58
N TRP A 43 0.40 11.31 6.99
CA TRP A 43 0.15 10.55 5.77
C TRP A 43 0.50 9.10 6.04
N THR A 44 -0.41 8.20 5.67
CA THR A 44 -0.19 6.77 5.72
C THR A 44 0.07 6.23 4.32
N ARG A 45 1.17 5.51 4.17
CA ARG A 45 1.50 4.73 2.97
C ARG A 45 1.55 3.26 3.37
N ILE A 46 0.90 2.42 2.59
CA ILE A 46 1.05 0.97 2.72
C ILE A 46 1.98 0.50 1.60
N ARG A 47 3.00 -0.28 1.97
CA ARG A 47 3.86 -1.00 1.04
C ARG A 47 3.61 -2.48 1.23
N VAL A 48 3.64 -3.21 0.13
CA VAL A 48 3.52 -4.66 0.10
C VAL A 48 4.86 -5.20 -0.38
N ASN A 49 5.54 -5.96 0.48
CA ASN A 49 6.72 -6.71 0.10
C ASN A 49 6.29 -8.01 -0.58
N LEU A 50 6.92 -8.33 -1.72
CA LEU A 50 6.59 -9.52 -2.50
C LEU A 50 7.65 -10.63 -2.32
N GLN A 51 8.44 -10.59 -1.24
CA GLN A 51 9.52 -11.54 -1.01
C GLN A 51 9.04 -13.00 -1.00
N HIS A 52 7.92 -13.27 -0.32
CA HIS A 52 7.31 -14.61 -0.23
C HIS A 52 6.45 -14.98 -1.46
N VAL A 53 6.15 -14.02 -2.34
CA VAL A 53 5.38 -14.27 -3.54
C VAL A 53 6.30 -14.90 -4.60
N PRO A 54 5.95 -16.06 -5.19
CA PRO A 54 6.73 -16.67 -6.26
C PRO A 54 6.88 -15.71 -7.45
N PRO A 55 8.05 -15.62 -8.12
CA PRO A 55 8.30 -14.65 -9.20
C PRO A 55 7.26 -14.65 -10.31
N ARG A 56 6.71 -15.83 -10.66
CA ARG A 56 5.66 -15.99 -11.69
C ARG A 56 4.31 -15.38 -11.31
N LEU A 57 4.07 -15.13 -10.02
CA LEU A 57 2.83 -14.57 -9.47
C LEU A 57 3.00 -13.13 -8.97
N ARG A 58 4.21 -12.56 -9.05
CA ARG A 58 4.47 -11.19 -8.61
C ARG A 58 3.78 -10.23 -9.58
N PRO A 59 2.78 -9.46 -9.13
CA PRO A 59 2.19 -8.43 -9.99
C PRO A 59 3.24 -7.37 -10.32
N ARG A 60 3.08 -6.73 -11.48
CA ARG A 60 3.90 -5.57 -11.83
C ARG A 60 3.65 -4.44 -10.82
N GLN A 61 4.64 -3.57 -10.64
CA GLN A 61 4.48 -2.39 -9.81
C GLN A 61 3.34 -1.52 -10.36
N GLU A 62 2.26 -1.42 -9.59
CA GLU A 62 1.11 -0.58 -9.93
C GLU A 62 1.21 0.81 -9.31
N ARG A 63 0.40 1.73 -9.83
CA ARG A 63 0.16 3.03 -9.19
C ARG A 63 -0.43 2.82 -7.80
N LEU A 64 -0.08 3.74 -6.92
CA LEU A 64 -0.55 3.72 -5.55
C LEU A 64 -2.08 3.90 -5.53
N ASP A 65 -2.77 3.14 -4.70
CA ASP A 65 -4.23 3.24 -4.54
C ASP A 65 -4.56 3.24 -3.04
N PRO A 66 -5.12 4.32 -2.48
CA PRO A 66 -5.33 5.63 -3.13
C PRO A 66 -3.98 6.34 -3.36
N ASP A 67 -3.82 7.08 -4.46
CA ASP A 67 -2.70 8.02 -4.64
C ASP A 67 -3.19 9.43 -4.32
N GLU A 68 -3.53 9.68 -3.05
CA GLU A 68 -3.90 11.02 -2.61
C GLU A 68 -2.68 11.92 -2.83
N LYS A 69 -2.74 12.69 -3.91
CA LYS A 69 -1.80 13.76 -4.19
C LYS A 69 -2.13 14.86 -3.21
N THR A 70 -1.55 14.79 -2.02
CA THR A 70 -1.46 15.97 -1.18
C THR A 70 -0.80 17.05 -2.02
N LEU A 71 -1.59 18.04 -2.44
CA LEU A 71 -1.08 19.29 -2.97
C LEU A 71 -0.47 20.05 -1.78
N SER A 72 0.68 19.60 -1.31
CA SER A 72 1.64 20.45 -0.63
C SER A 72 2.93 20.30 -1.40
N SER A 73 2.91 20.87 -2.61
CA SER A 73 4.06 21.60 -3.12
C SER A 73 4.50 22.63 -2.06
N TRP A 74 5.81 22.76 -1.91
CA TRP A 74 6.59 23.62 -0.99
C TRP A 74 6.96 23.03 0.37
#